data_AF-A0A424KJ96-F1
#
_entry.id   AF-A0A424KJ96-F1
#
_cell.length_a   1.000
_cell.length_b   1.000
_cell.length_c   1.000
_cell.angle_alpha   90.00
_cell.angle_beta   90.00
_cell.angle_gamma   90.00
#
_symmetry.space_group_name_H-M   'P 1'
#
loop_
_entity.id
_entity.type
_entity.pdbx_description
1 polymer ?
#
loop_
_entity_poly.entity_id
_entity_poly.type
_entity_poly.pdbx_seq_one_letter_code
_entity_poly.pdbx_strand_id
1 'polypeptide(L)'
;MSGSPHQKEGDGVRGRVFLLIFIGIFGVSVIATYLYGVKVVNSVKEQAKTSDAALRTTGYAILVAVSEDGEFPRDTDRIRDITLPAALSGPLAVSEGGAWPVDLKAAMADLEPMSVPEALELVLISWGPEGDLPPVLSVGGRPSGLTDGGTTLDFINGWFRAVAARMTD
;
A
#
# COMPACT_ATOMS: atom_id res chain seq x y z
N MET A 1 -70.42 -37.48 4.69
CA MET A 1 -69.71 -36.64 5.67
C MET A 1 -69.12 -37.54 6.73
N SER A 2 -67.79 -37.73 6.73
CA SER A 2 -67.04 -38.14 7.92
C SER A 2 -65.58 -37.77 7.67
N GLY A 3 -65.06 -36.84 8.46
CA GLY A 3 -63.76 -36.22 8.27
C GLY A 3 -62.61 -37.09 8.78
N SER A 4 -61.51 -37.09 8.02
CA SER A 4 -60.23 -37.68 8.41
C SER A 4 -59.60 -36.95 9.60
N PRO A 5 -58.98 -37.68 10.54
CA PRO A 5 -57.91 -37.16 11.37
C PRO A 5 -56.66 -38.02 11.17
N HIS A 6 -56.15 -38.09 9.94
CA HIS A 6 -54.77 -38.50 9.75
C HIS A 6 -53.97 -37.24 9.46
N GLN A 7 -52.77 -37.15 10.06
CA GLN A 7 -51.69 -36.22 9.74
C GLN A 7 -51.65 -34.91 10.56
N LYS A 8 -51.13 -34.96 11.80
CA LYS A 8 -50.49 -33.80 12.46
C LYS A 8 -49.26 -34.09 13.34
N GLU A 9 -48.94 -35.34 13.67
CA GLU A 9 -47.80 -35.63 14.56
C GLU A 9 -46.44 -35.77 13.85
N GLY A 10 -46.40 -36.20 12.58
CA GLY A 10 -45.15 -36.40 11.84
C GLY A 10 -44.55 -35.13 11.21
N ASP A 11 -45.37 -34.12 10.92
CA ASP A 11 -44.92 -32.89 10.24
C ASP A 11 -44.22 -31.90 11.19
N GLY A 12 -44.63 -31.84 12.46
CA GLY A 12 -44.04 -30.93 13.45
C GLY A 12 -42.59 -31.29 13.81
N VAL A 13 -42.28 -32.58 13.90
CA VAL A 13 -40.92 -33.07 14.21
C VAL A 13 -40.00 -32.88 13.01
N ARG A 14 -40.46 -33.22 11.80
CA ARG A 14 -39.69 -33.01 10.55
C ARG A 14 -39.45 -31.53 10.27
N GLY A 15 -40.45 -30.67 10.51
CA GLY A 15 -40.31 -29.22 10.41
C GLY A 15 -39.32 -28.63 11.41
N ARG A 16 -39.33 -29.11 12.67
CA ARG A 16 -38.35 -28.71 13.69
C ARG A 16 -36.93 -29.15 13.35
N VAL A 17 -36.74 -30.39 12.89
CA VAL A 17 -35.43 -30.91 12.48
C VAL A 17 -34.91 -30.13 11.26
N PHE A 18 -35.75 -29.87 10.27
CA PHE A 18 -35.40 -29.06 9.11
C PHE A 18 -35.00 -27.63 9.50
N LEU A 19 -35.78 -26.98 10.38
CA LEU A 19 -35.47 -25.64 10.88
C LEU A 19 -34.12 -25.59 11.61
N LEU A 20 -33.83 -26.58 12.46
CA LEU A 20 -32.55 -26.67 13.17
C LEU A 20 -31.37 -26.85 12.22
N ILE A 21 -31.52 -27.70 11.19
CA ILE A 21 -30.49 -27.87 10.15
C ILE A 21 -30.30 -26.58 9.36
N PHE A 22 -31.38 -25.91 8.98
CA PHE A 22 -31.32 -24.64 8.26
C PHE A 22 -30.62 -23.55 9.06
N ILE A 23 -30.99 -23.38 10.34
CA ILE A 23 -30.32 -22.45 11.26
C ILE A 23 -28.84 -22.82 11.43
N GLY A 24 -28.52 -24.11 11.52
CA GLY A 24 -27.14 -24.58 11.60
C GLY A 24 -26.32 -24.20 10.36
N ILE A 25 -26.82 -24.49 9.16
CA ILE A 25 -26.16 -24.13 7.90
C ILE A 25 -26.05 -22.61 7.78
N PHE A 26 -27.12 -21.87 8.05
CA PHE A 26 -27.13 -20.42 8.00
C PHE A 26 -26.10 -19.82 8.96
N GLY A 27 -26.05 -20.30 10.21
CA GLY A 27 -25.06 -19.87 11.19
C GLY A 27 -23.62 -20.14 10.73
N VAL A 28 -23.36 -21.33 10.19
CA VAL A 28 -22.05 -21.68 9.63
C VAL A 28 -21.69 -20.78 8.44
N SER A 29 -22.63 -20.51 7.53
CA SER A 29 -22.42 -19.62 6.38
C SER A 29 -22.10 -18.18 6.81
N VAL A 30 -22.78 -17.65 7.83
CA VAL A 30 -22.52 -16.31 8.37
C VAL A 30 -21.12 -16.24 8.98
N ILE A 31 -20.74 -17.23 9.80
CA ILE A 31 -19.40 -17.30 10.40
C ILE A 31 -18.32 -17.41 9.32
N ALA A 32 -18.51 -18.28 8.32
CA ALA A 32 -17.56 -18.45 7.23
C ALA A 32 -17.39 -17.17 6.41
N THR A 33 -18.49 -16.47 6.10
CA THR A 33 -18.45 -15.19 5.37
C THR A 33 -17.72 -14.12 6.17
N TYR A 34 -17.98 -14.03 7.47
CA TYR A 34 -17.29 -13.10 8.36
C TYR A 34 -15.77 -13.37 8.42
N LEU A 35 -15.37 -14.62 8.66
CA LEU A 35 -13.95 -15.01 8.70
C LEU A 35 -13.24 -14.74 7.37
N TYR A 36 -13.90 -15.03 6.25
CA TYR A 36 -13.36 -14.73 4.93
C TYR A 36 -13.20 -13.21 4.72
N GLY A 37 -14.20 -12.41 5.10
CA GLY A 37 -14.13 -10.95 5.05
C GLY A 37 -12.95 -10.39 5.84
N VAL A 38 -12.75 -10.85 7.08
CA VAL A 38 -11.60 -10.44 7.91
C VAL A 38 -10.28 -10.82 7.25
N LYS A 39 -10.17 -12.03 6.69
CA LYS A 39 -8.95 -12.49 6.01
C LYS A 39 -8.62 -11.62 4.79
N VAL A 40 -9.61 -11.26 3.97
CA VAL A 40 -9.41 -10.40 2.80
C VAL A 40 -8.95 -9.01 3.23
N VAL A 41 -9.59 -8.41 4.23
CA VAL A 41 -9.20 -7.08 4.74
C VAL A 41 -7.77 -7.10 5.27
N ASN A 42 -7.38 -8.13 6.03
CA ASN A 42 -6.02 -8.24 6.54
C ASN A 42 -4.99 -8.41 5.40
N SER A 43 -5.30 -9.22 4.39
CA SER A 43 -4.43 -9.39 3.22
C SER A 43 -4.25 -8.09 2.44
N VAL A 44 -5.31 -7.29 2.25
CA VAL A 44 -5.22 -5.98 1.59
C VAL A 44 -4.37 -5.02 2.40
N LYS A 45 -4.51 -5.00 3.74
CA LYS A 45 -3.68 -4.16 4.62
C LYS A 45 -2.21 -4.54 4.57
N GLU A 46 -1.89 -5.84 4.53
CA GLU A 46 -0.51 -6.31 4.38
C GLU A 46 0.06 -5.89 3.03
N GLN A 47 -0.68 -6.11 1.93
CA GLN A 47 -0.26 -5.67 0.59
C GLN A 47 -0.05 -4.16 0.50
N ALA A 48 -0.90 -3.37 1.16
CA ALA A 48 -0.76 -1.91 1.23
C ALA A 48 0.52 -1.52 1.96
N LYS A 49 0.83 -2.14 3.10
CA LYS A 49 2.09 -1.89 3.83
C LYS A 49 3.31 -2.22 2.99
N THR A 50 3.30 -3.35 2.29
CA THR A 50 4.41 -3.74 1.41
C THR A 50 4.58 -2.74 0.26
N SER A 51 3.47 -2.31 -0.36
CA SER A 51 3.51 -1.32 -1.43
C SER A 51 3.96 0.06 -0.94
N ASP A 52 3.56 0.46 0.28
CA ASP A 52 4.00 1.70 0.91
C ASP A 52 5.49 1.69 1.24
N ALA A 53 6.00 0.57 1.77
CA ALA A 53 7.42 0.39 2.02
C ALA A 53 8.21 0.47 0.71
N ALA A 54 7.74 -0.18 -0.36
CA ALA A 54 8.35 -0.11 -1.68
C ALA A 54 8.37 1.32 -2.25
N LEU A 55 7.24 2.05 -2.15
CA LEU A 55 7.15 3.44 -2.58
C LEU A 55 8.11 4.34 -1.81
N ARG A 56 8.15 4.21 -0.48
CA ARG A 56 9.04 5.00 0.39
C ARG A 56 10.50 4.67 0.13
N THR A 57 10.86 3.38 0.01
CA THR A 57 12.21 2.92 -0.33
C THR A 57 12.64 3.50 -1.66
N THR A 58 11.81 3.34 -2.70
CA THR A 58 12.11 3.84 -4.05
C THR A 58 12.24 5.36 -4.05
N GLY A 59 11.31 6.05 -3.39
CA GLY A 59 11.36 7.51 -3.33
C GLY A 59 12.56 8.04 -2.58
N TYR A 60 12.96 7.41 -1.47
CA TYR A 60 14.17 7.78 -0.76
C TYR A 60 15.43 7.48 -1.59
N ALA A 61 15.49 6.37 -2.32
CA ALA A 61 16.60 6.06 -3.23
C ALA A 61 16.76 7.14 -4.32
N ILE A 62 15.64 7.64 -4.87
CA ILE A 62 15.64 8.75 -5.82
C ILE A 62 16.19 10.02 -5.15
N LEU A 63 15.74 10.36 -3.93
CA LEU A 63 16.26 11.53 -3.21
C LEU A 63 17.76 11.43 -2.95
N VAL A 64 18.28 10.23 -2.65
CA VAL A 64 19.72 9.99 -2.50
C VAL A 64 20.45 10.30 -3.81
N ALA A 65 20.01 9.72 -4.92
CA ALA A 65 20.62 9.95 -6.23
C ALA A 65 20.57 11.43 -6.63
N VAL A 66 19.43 12.08 -6.43
CA VAL A 66 19.23 13.51 -6.72
C VAL A 66 20.17 14.38 -5.89
N SER A 67 20.39 14.04 -4.62
CA SER A 67 21.28 14.81 -3.75
C SER A 67 22.76 14.63 -4.11
N GLU A 68 23.12 13.49 -4.70
CA GLU A 68 24.47 13.19 -5.18
C GLU A 68 24.75 13.82 -6.54
N ASP A 69 23.80 13.70 -7.47
CA ASP A 69 23.99 14.04 -8.89
C ASP A 69 23.54 15.47 -9.22
N GLY A 70 22.66 16.05 -8.40
CA GLY A 70 22.09 17.39 -8.61
C GLY A 70 20.96 17.45 -9.64
N GLU A 71 20.58 16.33 -10.25
CA GLU A 71 19.45 16.20 -11.19
C GLU A 71 18.63 14.94 -10.89
N PHE A 72 17.40 14.86 -11.40
CA PHE A 72 16.62 13.62 -11.29
C PHE A 72 17.21 12.52 -12.19
N PRO A 73 17.25 11.26 -11.70
CA PRO A 73 17.61 10.13 -12.54
C PRO A 73 16.69 10.03 -13.76
N ARG A 74 17.24 9.54 -14.86
CA ARG A 74 16.51 9.35 -16.12
C ARG A 74 16.06 7.91 -16.34
N ASP A 75 16.62 7.01 -15.54
CA ASP A 75 16.32 5.60 -15.57
C ASP A 75 16.48 4.97 -14.18
N THR A 76 16.07 3.71 -14.11
CA THR A 76 16.07 2.92 -12.89
C THR A 76 17.45 2.39 -12.53
N ASP A 77 18.37 2.29 -13.48
CA ASP A 77 19.67 1.64 -13.26
C ASP A 77 20.54 2.47 -12.32
N ARG A 78 20.39 3.81 -12.34
CA ARG A 78 21.08 4.70 -11.38
C ARG A 78 20.71 4.44 -9.92
N ILE A 79 19.47 4.05 -9.64
CA ILE A 79 18.98 3.85 -8.27
C ILE A 79 19.01 2.39 -7.83
N ARG A 80 19.07 1.45 -8.77
CA ARG A 80 18.96 0.00 -8.52
C ARG A 80 19.94 -0.50 -7.45
N ASP A 81 21.19 -0.03 -7.50
CA ASP A 81 22.27 -0.52 -6.64
C ASP A 81 22.57 0.41 -5.45
N ILE A 82 21.73 1.41 -5.21
CA ILE A 82 21.92 2.34 -4.09
C ILE A 82 21.70 1.61 -2.76
N THR A 83 22.70 1.72 -1.88
CA THR A 83 22.52 1.40 -0.46
C THR A 83 21.95 2.63 0.24
N LEU A 84 20.75 2.49 0.81
CA LEU A 84 20.06 3.62 1.45
C LEU A 84 20.86 4.14 2.65
N PRO A 85 21.37 5.38 2.61
CA PRO A 85 22.09 5.96 3.73
C PRO A 85 21.12 6.36 4.84
N ALA A 86 21.59 6.35 6.09
CA ALA A 86 20.77 6.73 7.24
C ALA A 86 20.25 8.17 7.14
N ALA A 87 21.03 9.07 6.53
CA ALA A 87 20.66 10.46 6.27
C ALA A 87 21.10 10.89 4.87
N LEU A 88 20.35 11.80 4.26
CA LEU A 88 20.74 12.45 3.01
C LEU A 88 21.95 13.37 3.27
N SER A 89 22.86 13.41 2.31
CA SER A 89 24.00 14.32 2.27
C SER A 89 23.76 15.43 1.24
N GLY A 90 24.57 16.48 1.22
CA GLY A 90 24.52 17.48 0.15
C GLY A 90 23.30 18.42 0.20
N PRO A 91 22.85 18.95 -0.96
CA PRO A 91 21.84 20.01 -1.02
C PRO A 91 20.47 19.65 -0.43
N LEU A 92 20.13 18.36 -0.37
CA LEU A 92 18.86 17.87 0.19
C LEU A 92 18.95 17.45 1.67
N ALA A 93 20.11 17.60 2.32
CA ALA A 93 20.29 17.29 3.74
C ALA A 93 19.46 18.19 4.69
N VAL A 94 18.93 19.31 4.17
CA VAL A 94 18.06 20.23 4.91
C VAL A 94 16.76 20.40 4.14
N SER A 95 15.64 20.04 4.77
CA SER A 95 14.31 20.23 4.18
C SER A 95 13.58 21.42 4.80
N GLU A 96 13.21 22.37 3.96
CA GLU A 96 12.43 23.54 4.38
C GLU A 96 10.98 23.13 4.65
N GLY A 97 10.52 23.39 5.89
CA GLY A 97 9.17 23.01 6.32
C GLY A 97 8.91 21.49 6.35
N GLY A 98 9.93 20.65 6.20
CA GLY A 98 9.76 19.19 6.15
C GLY A 98 9.11 18.68 4.86
N ALA A 99 9.30 19.39 3.74
CA ALA A 99 8.71 19.05 2.45
C ALA A 99 9.22 17.72 1.84
N TRP A 100 10.38 17.22 2.28
CA TRP A 100 10.91 15.88 2.00
C TRP A 100 11.66 15.33 3.22
N PRO A 101 11.79 14.01 3.35
CA PRO A 101 12.54 13.42 4.46
C PRO A 101 14.04 13.65 4.28
N VAL A 102 14.71 14.05 5.36
CA VAL A 102 16.18 14.20 5.39
C VAL A 102 16.90 12.94 5.87
N ASP A 103 16.16 11.98 6.42
CA ASP A 103 16.69 10.73 6.94
C ASP A 103 15.79 9.54 6.62
N LEU A 104 16.39 8.35 6.61
CA LEU A 104 15.71 7.11 6.23
C LEU A 104 14.57 6.78 7.18
N LYS A 105 14.73 7.10 8.48
CA LYS A 105 13.70 6.81 9.48
C LYS A 105 12.44 7.66 9.23
N ALA A 106 12.61 8.94 8.95
CA ALA A 106 11.53 9.85 8.57
C ALA A 106 10.88 9.41 7.26
N ALA A 107 11.67 8.97 6.29
CA ALA A 107 11.16 8.46 5.01
C ALA A 107 10.28 7.21 5.20
N MET A 108 10.66 6.30 6.09
CA MET A 108 9.94 5.04 6.27
C MET A 108 8.69 5.13 7.15
N ALA A 109 8.61 6.10 8.06
CA ALA A 109 7.47 6.26 8.98
C ALA A 109 7.06 4.95 9.69
N ASP A 110 8.03 4.34 10.38
CA ASP A 110 7.91 3.07 11.12
C ASP A 110 7.71 1.80 10.28
N LEU A 111 7.79 1.89 8.94
CA LEU A 111 7.91 0.72 8.08
C LEU A 111 9.36 0.22 8.04
N GLU A 112 9.54 -1.08 7.80
CA GLU A 112 10.86 -1.63 7.55
C GLU A 112 11.29 -1.33 6.10
N PRO A 113 12.47 -0.73 5.89
CA PRO A 113 12.99 -0.53 4.54
C PRO A 113 13.30 -1.87 3.88
N MET A 114 12.85 -2.04 2.65
CA MET A 114 13.25 -3.15 1.78
C MET A 114 14.44 -2.76 0.90
N SER A 115 15.02 -3.75 0.22
CA SER A 115 16.07 -3.50 -0.76
C SER A 115 15.53 -2.73 -1.97
N VAL A 116 16.34 -1.87 -2.59
CA VAL A 116 15.91 -1.10 -3.77
C VAL A 116 15.51 -2.01 -4.93
N PRO A 117 16.27 -3.08 -5.27
CA PRO A 117 15.86 -4.00 -6.34
C PRO A 117 14.47 -4.63 -6.11
N GLU A 118 14.17 -5.04 -4.88
CA GLU A 118 12.87 -5.60 -4.51
C GLU A 118 11.75 -4.55 -4.60
N ALA A 119 12.01 -3.32 -4.14
CA ALA A 119 11.04 -2.23 -4.24
C ALA A 119 10.69 -1.92 -5.71
N LEU A 120 11.68 -1.99 -6.60
CA LEU A 120 11.51 -1.75 -8.03
C LEU A 120 10.69 -2.84 -8.76
N GLU A 121 10.48 -4.01 -8.15
CA GLU A 121 9.55 -5.02 -8.69
C GLU A 121 8.07 -4.64 -8.45
N LEU A 122 7.82 -3.78 -7.46
CA LEU A 122 6.48 -3.37 -7.03
C LEU A 122 6.10 -1.98 -7.54
N VAL A 123 7.08 -1.10 -7.71
CA VAL A 123 6.90 0.30 -8.10
C VAL A 123 7.17 0.49 -9.59
N LEU A 124 6.25 1.18 -10.26
CA LEU A 124 6.42 1.71 -11.60
C LEU A 124 6.87 3.16 -11.50
N ILE A 125 7.90 3.51 -12.26
CA ILE A 125 8.45 4.87 -12.30
C ILE A 125 8.31 5.40 -13.71
N SER A 126 7.69 6.57 -13.84
CA SER A 126 7.71 7.36 -15.07
C SER A 126 8.78 8.44 -14.94
N TRP A 127 9.88 8.28 -15.67
CA TRP A 127 11.01 9.20 -15.67
C TRP A 127 10.78 10.40 -16.58
N GLY A 128 11.33 11.56 -16.22
CA GLY A 128 11.43 12.72 -17.11
C GLY A 128 12.51 12.50 -18.18
N PRO A 129 12.38 13.09 -19.38
CA PRO A 129 13.34 12.89 -20.47
C PRO A 129 14.71 13.53 -20.22
N GLU A 130 14.76 14.67 -19.50
CA GLU A 130 15.98 15.49 -19.38
C GLU A 130 16.50 15.61 -17.93
N GLY A 131 15.92 14.91 -16.96
CA GLY A 131 16.34 14.94 -15.54
C GLY A 131 15.95 16.23 -14.79
N ASP A 132 15.31 17.16 -15.49
CA ASP A 132 14.76 18.42 -15.00
C ASP A 132 13.34 18.27 -14.41
N LEU A 133 12.59 17.29 -14.91
CA LEU A 133 11.24 16.99 -14.46
C LEU A 133 11.25 15.90 -13.37
N PRO A 134 10.50 16.09 -12.27
CA PRO A 134 10.40 15.09 -11.22
C PRO A 134 9.75 13.81 -11.76
N PRO A 135 10.26 12.62 -11.37
CA PRO A 135 9.63 11.37 -11.73
C PRO A 135 8.29 11.20 -11.03
N VAL A 136 7.43 10.37 -11.61
CA VAL A 136 6.14 10.00 -11.01
C VAL A 136 6.13 8.53 -10.68
N LEU A 137 5.85 8.22 -9.41
CA LEU A 137 5.74 6.86 -8.91
C LEU A 137 4.30 6.37 -8.95
N SER A 138 4.14 5.09 -9.25
CA SER A 138 2.87 4.36 -9.24
C SER A 138 3.08 2.93 -8.76
N VAL A 139 2.02 2.29 -8.26
CA VAL A 139 2.02 0.86 -7.86
C VAL A 139 1.18 -0.01 -8.79
N GLY A 140 0.80 0.49 -9.97
CA GLY A 140 0.15 -0.30 -11.02
C GLY A 140 -1.22 -0.87 -10.62
N GLY A 141 -1.98 -0.14 -9.80
CA GLY A 141 -3.29 -0.57 -9.29
C GLY A 141 -3.24 -1.44 -8.03
N ARG A 142 -2.05 -1.71 -7.47
CA ARG A 142 -1.93 -2.33 -6.13
C ARG A 142 -2.46 -1.38 -5.05
N PRO A 143 -2.99 -1.91 -3.94
CA PRO A 143 -3.38 -1.08 -2.80
C PRO A 143 -2.19 -0.31 -2.25
N SER A 144 -2.38 0.97 -1.92
CA SER A 144 -1.45 1.77 -1.11
C SER A 144 -2.17 2.33 0.11
N GLY A 145 -1.40 2.65 1.15
CA GLY A 145 -1.93 3.23 2.38
C GLY A 145 -2.42 4.65 2.19
N LEU A 146 -3.22 5.07 3.16
CA LEU A 146 -3.64 6.45 3.33
C LEU A 146 -2.66 7.15 4.26
N THR A 147 -2.25 8.35 3.89
CA THR A 147 -1.47 9.27 4.73
C THR A 147 -2.29 10.52 4.98
N ASP A 148 -1.91 11.34 5.94
CA ASP A 148 -2.58 12.62 6.16
C ASP A 148 -2.53 13.46 4.88
N GLY A 149 -3.71 13.78 4.32
CA GLY A 149 -3.85 14.55 3.08
C GLY A 149 -3.90 13.76 1.77
N GLY A 150 -3.87 12.41 1.77
CA GLY A 150 -4.04 11.63 0.54
C GLY A 150 -3.56 10.18 0.61
N THR A 151 -2.96 9.70 -0.46
CA THR A 151 -2.30 8.39 -0.50
C THR A 151 -0.81 8.51 -0.24
N THR A 152 -0.15 7.41 0.17
CA THR A 152 1.32 7.37 0.21
C THR A 152 1.94 7.82 -1.11
N LEU A 153 1.32 7.45 -2.25
CA LEU A 153 1.78 7.86 -3.57
C LEU A 153 1.78 9.38 -3.76
N ASP A 154 0.71 10.07 -3.35
CA ASP A 154 0.60 11.53 -3.43
C ASP A 154 1.66 12.22 -2.56
N PHE A 155 1.89 11.64 -1.38
CA PHE A 155 2.89 12.10 -0.43
C PHE A 155 4.32 11.99 -0.97
N ILE A 156 4.70 10.83 -1.51
CA ILE A 156 6.04 10.61 -2.11
C ILE A 156 6.23 11.50 -3.35
N ASN A 157 5.25 11.55 -4.25
CA ASN A 157 5.32 12.44 -5.41
C ASN A 157 5.36 13.93 -5.00
N GLY A 158 4.84 14.26 -3.82
CA GLY A 158 4.99 15.58 -3.20
C GLY A 158 6.44 15.95 -2.89
N TRP A 159 7.23 14.98 -2.42
CA TRP A 159 8.67 15.19 -2.17
C TRP A 159 9.40 15.61 -3.43
N PHE A 160 9.19 14.90 -4.55
CA PHE A 160 9.87 15.22 -5.81
C PHE A 160 9.47 16.59 -6.36
N ARG A 161 8.19 16.96 -6.23
CA ARG A 161 7.75 18.32 -6.61
C ARG A 161 8.42 19.40 -5.78
N ALA A 162 8.56 19.19 -4.47
CA ALA A 162 9.24 20.14 -3.59
C ALA A 162 10.74 20.24 -3.90
N VAL A 163 11.39 19.12 -4.17
CA VAL A 163 12.81 19.09 -4.58
C VAL A 163 13.02 19.76 -5.92
N ALA A 164 12.16 19.49 -6.91
CA ALA A 164 12.21 20.15 -8.22
C ALA A 164 12.09 21.67 -8.08
N ALA A 165 11.17 22.17 -7.25
CA ALA A 165 11.02 23.59 -7.00
C ALA A 165 12.29 24.22 -6.38
N ARG A 166 12.93 23.52 -5.43
CA ARG A 166 14.20 23.97 -4.84
C ARG A 166 15.35 24.02 -5.84
N MET A 167 15.38 23.12 -6.82
CA MET A 167 16.45 23.08 -7.83
C MET A 167 16.35 24.19 -8.86
N THR A 168 15.16 24.78 -9.02
CA THR A 168 14.92 25.91 -9.93
C THR A 168 15.15 27.28 -9.31
N ASP A 169 15.37 27.36 -7.98
CA ASP A 169 15.65 28.58 -7.23
C ASP A 169 17.16 28.85 -7.09
#